data_AF-A0A512NLU9-F1
#
_entry.id   AF-A0A512NLU9-F1
#
_cell.length_a   1.000
_cell.length_b   1.000
_cell.length_c   1.000
_cell.angle_alpha   90.00
_cell.angle_beta   90.00
_cell.angle_gamma   90.00
#
_symmetry.space_group_name_H-M   'P 1'
#
loop_
_entity.id
_entity.type
_entity.pdbx_description
1 polymer ?
#
loop_
_entity_poly.entity_id
_entity_poly.type
_entity_poly.pdbx_seq_one_letter_code
_entity_poly.pdbx_strand_id
1 'polypeptide(L)'
;MREIIEEHAHLSVTDAARRMGVSRQALHAVLRGRSAVTADMALRFAQLTGGRPELFLRMQENLDLWTARQRLGVRLAKIEPVPSKRAA
;
A
#
# COMPACT_ATOMS: atom_id res chain seq x y z
N MET A 1 -8.26 0.01 2.22
CA MET A 1 -7.77 -0.73 3.42
C MET A 1 -8.72 -0.64 4.62
N ARG A 2 -9.27 0.53 4.97
CA ARG A 2 -10.25 0.63 6.06
C ARG A 2 -11.51 -0.19 5.78
N GLU A 3 -12.07 -0.05 4.59
CA GLU A 3 -13.24 -0.83 4.12
C GLU A 3 -12.97 -2.34 4.21
N ILE A 4 -11.76 -2.80 3.88
CA ILE A 4 -11.39 -4.22 4.03
C ILE A 4 -11.50 -4.69 5.49
N ILE A 5 -11.14 -3.85 6.46
CA ILE A 5 -11.25 -4.19 7.89
C ILE A 5 -12.71 -4.15 8.35
N GLU A 6 -13.42 -3.07 8.03
CA GLU A 6 -14.74 -2.77 8.60
C GLU A 6 -15.87 -3.51 7.88
N GLU A 7 -15.80 -3.64 6.56
CA GLU A 7 -16.87 -4.21 5.73
C GLU A 7 -16.64 -5.68 5.38
N HIS A 8 -15.39 -6.09 5.14
CA HIS A 8 -15.09 -7.48 4.77
C HIS A 8 -14.76 -8.35 5.98
N ALA A 9 -13.87 -7.87 6.87
CA ALA A 9 -13.52 -8.61 8.07
C ALA A 9 -14.51 -8.38 9.23
N HIS A 10 -15.39 -7.38 9.13
CA HIS A 10 -16.33 -6.96 10.19
C HIS A 10 -15.64 -6.69 11.54
N LEU A 11 -14.44 -6.09 11.50
CA LEU A 11 -13.65 -5.78 12.70
C LEU A 11 -13.59 -4.28 12.94
N SER A 12 -13.54 -3.90 14.22
CA SER A 12 -13.07 -2.56 14.57
C SER A 12 -11.56 -2.45 14.30
N VAL A 13 -11.07 -1.22 14.06
CA VAL A 13 -9.62 -0.96 13.92
C VAL A 13 -8.84 -1.44 15.15
N THR A 14 -9.42 -1.35 16.35
CA THR A 14 -8.78 -1.83 17.58
C THR A 14 -8.64 -3.35 17.57
N ASP A 15 -9.68 -4.10 17.19
CA ASP A 15 -9.60 -5.56 17.16
C ASP A 15 -8.69 -6.06 16.02
N ALA A 16 -8.73 -5.39 14.86
CA ALA A 16 -7.80 -5.67 13.76
C ALA A 16 -6.33 -5.47 14.18
N ALA A 17 -6.00 -4.34 14.82
CA ALA A 17 -4.64 -4.09 15.30
C ALA A 17 -4.16 -5.18 16.28
N ARG A 18 -5.03 -5.57 17.22
CA ARG A 18 -4.76 -6.64 18.19
C ARG A 18 -4.48 -7.97 17.49
N ARG A 19 -5.34 -8.39 16.55
CA ARG A 19 -5.18 -9.65 15.79
C ARG A 19 -3.95 -9.64 14.89
N MET A 20 -3.65 -8.49 14.29
CA MET A 20 -2.45 -8.30 13.46
C MET A 20 -1.17 -8.20 14.29
N GLY A 21 -1.24 -8.12 15.62
CA GLY A 21 -0.08 -8.00 16.50
C GLY A 21 0.68 -6.68 16.31
N VAL A 22 -0.03 -5.58 16.08
CA VAL A 22 0.53 -4.22 15.92
C VAL A 22 -0.18 -3.24 16.85
N SER A 23 0.43 -2.09 17.12
CA SER A 23 -0.25 -1.05 17.89
C SER A 23 -1.41 -0.45 17.10
N ARG A 24 -2.48 -0.02 17.79
CA ARG A 24 -3.60 0.71 17.17
C ARG A 24 -3.10 1.95 16.43
N GLN A 25 -2.09 2.63 16.98
CA GLN A 25 -1.50 3.81 16.35
C GLN A 25 -0.81 3.48 15.04
N ALA A 26 -0.05 2.38 14.97
CA ALA A 26 0.60 1.93 13.74
C ALA A 26 -0.43 1.60 12.65
N LEU A 27 -1.44 0.80 12.98
CA LEU A 27 -2.51 0.49 12.02
C LEU A 27 -3.25 1.76 11.60
N HIS A 28 -3.60 2.64 12.54
CA HIS A 28 -4.27 3.89 12.23
C HIS A 28 -3.44 4.81 11.31
N ALA A 29 -2.12 4.88 11.50
CA ALA A 29 -1.23 5.64 10.64
C ALA A 29 -1.24 5.11 9.19
N VAL A 30 -1.19 3.79 9.01
CA VAL A 30 -1.32 3.15 7.70
C VAL A 30 -2.68 3.42 7.08
N LEU A 31 -3.77 3.26 7.83
CA LEU A 31 -5.13 3.52 7.33
C LEU A 31 -5.38 4.98 6.96
N ARG A 32 -4.62 5.92 7.50
CA ARG A 32 -4.66 7.34 7.16
C ARG A 32 -3.63 7.75 6.09
N GLY A 33 -2.86 6.80 5.55
CA GLY A 33 -1.78 7.07 4.60
C GLY A 33 -0.62 7.88 5.19
N ARG A 34 -0.50 7.95 6.53
CA ARG A 34 0.62 8.62 7.22
C ARG A 34 1.85 7.72 7.36
N SER A 35 1.67 6.42 7.15
CA SER A 35 2.75 5.43 7.08
C SER A 35 2.48 4.51 5.91
N ALA A 36 3.54 4.13 5.20
CA ALA A 36 3.44 3.21 4.08
C ALA A 36 3.06 1.80 4.55
N VAL A 37 2.38 1.05 3.69
CA VAL A 37 2.23 -0.40 3.86
C VAL A 37 3.58 -1.05 3.55
N THR A 38 4.25 -1.55 4.58
CA THR A 38 5.46 -2.37 4.43
C THR A 38 5.10 -3.82 4.08
N ALA A 39 6.09 -4.63 3.66
CA ALA A 39 5.91 -6.07 3.44
C ALA A 39 5.35 -6.77 4.69
N ASP A 40 5.88 -6.47 5.87
CA ASP A 40 5.40 -7.00 7.14
C ASP A 40 3.92 -6.67 7.39
N MET A 41 3.51 -5.43 7.11
CA MET A 41 2.14 -5.00 7.27
C MET A 41 1.22 -5.69 6.25
N ALA A 42 1.67 -5.85 5.00
CA ALA A 42 0.95 -6.56 3.96
C ALA A 42 0.71 -8.04 4.30
N LEU A 43 1.72 -8.74 4.86
CA LEU A 43 1.59 -10.11 5.36
C LEU A 43 0.55 -10.20 6.50
N ARG A 44 0.56 -9.24 7.43
CA ARG A 44 -0.42 -9.19 8.52
C ARG A 44 -1.83 -8.95 8.01
N PHE A 45 -2.00 -8.07 7.02
CA PHE A 45 -3.29 -7.85 6.37
C PHE A 45 -3.79 -9.11 5.67
N ALA A 46 -2.93 -9.76 4.87
CA ALA A 46 -3.24 -11.02 4.19
C ALA A 46 -3.69 -12.10 5.18
N GLN A 47 -2.95 -12.28 6.28
CA GLN A 47 -3.30 -13.25 7.32
C GLN A 47 -4.62 -12.91 8.03
N LEU A 48 -4.92 -11.62 8.23
CA LEU A 48 -6.16 -11.19 8.87
C LEU A 48 -7.38 -11.41 7.97
N THR A 49 -7.24 -11.14 6.66
CA THR A 49 -8.38 -11.05 5.73
C THR A 49 -8.49 -12.25 4.78
N GLY A 50 -7.55 -13.21 4.83
CA GLY A 50 -7.44 -14.30 3.86
C GLY A 50 -7.03 -13.84 2.45
N GLY A 51 -6.54 -12.61 2.31
CA GLY A 51 -6.13 -12.03 1.03
C GLY A 51 -4.70 -12.38 0.63
N ARG A 52 -4.25 -11.86 -0.53
CA ARG A 52 -2.85 -11.96 -0.97
C ARG A 52 -2.04 -10.75 -0.50
N PRO A 53 -0.83 -10.93 0.05
CA PRO A 53 -0.01 -9.80 0.52
C PRO A 53 0.36 -8.83 -0.63
N GLU A 54 0.56 -9.34 -1.85
CA GLU A 54 0.86 -8.51 -3.02
C GLU A 54 -0.24 -7.49 -3.34
N LEU A 55 -1.51 -7.79 -2.99
CA LEU A 55 -2.61 -6.85 -3.19
C LEU A 55 -2.38 -5.55 -2.41
N PHE A 56 -1.97 -5.68 -1.14
CA PHE A 56 -1.74 -4.54 -0.26
C PHE A 56 -0.49 -3.75 -0.65
N LEU A 57 0.57 -4.45 -1.08
CA LEU A 57 1.77 -3.79 -1.61
C LEU A 57 1.48 -3.04 -2.91
N ARG A 58 0.69 -3.61 -3.82
CA ARG A 58 0.30 -2.92 -5.06
C ARG A 58 -0.49 -1.64 -4.80
N MET A 59 -1.32 -1.61 -3.76
CA MET A 59 -1.99 -0.37 -3.34
C MET A 59 -0.98 0.70 -2.92
N GLN A 60 0.06 0.31 -2.18
CA GLN A 60 1.14 1.22 -1.78
C GLN A 60 1.96 1.69 -2.99
N GLU A 61 2.36 0.78 -3.87
CA GLU A 61 3.09 1.10 -5.11
C GLU A 61 2.32 2.11 -5.97
N ASN A 62 1.00 1.93 -6.13
CA ASN A 62 0.17 2.86 -6.88
C ASN A 62 0.17 4.27 -6.26
N LEU A 63 0.06 4.37 -4.94
CA LEU A 63 0.12 5.64 -4.22
C LEU A 63 1.50 6.30 -4.37
N ASP A 64 2.57 5.52 -4.20
CA ASP A 64 3.95 5.99 -4.31
C ASP A 64 4.26 6.50 -5.71
N LEU A 65 3.86 5.74 -6.74
CA LEU A 65 4.01 6.15 -8.13
C LEU A 65 3.20 7.40 -8.46
N TRP A 66 1.94 7.48 -8.00
CA TRP A 66 1.13 8.68 -8.18
C TRP A 66 1.79 9.90 -7.54
N THR A 67 2.25 9.77 -6.29
CA THR A 67 2.90 10.84 -5.53
C THR A 67 4.22 11.27 -6.19
N ALA A 68 5.03 10.29 -6.62
CA ALA A 68 6.28 10.54 -7.33
C ALA A 68 6.03 11.24 -8.68
N ARG A 69 4.98 10.87 -9.42
CA ARG A 69 4.59 11.55 -10.67
C ARG A 69 4.26 13.02 -10.43
N GLN A 70 3.45 13.32 -9.39
CA GLN A 70 3.12 14.72 -9.05
C GLN A 70 4.38 15.52 -8.67
N ARG A 71 5.28 14.92 -7.87
CA ARG A 71 6.51 15.58 -7.42
C ARG A 71 7.53 15.76 -8.55
N LEU A 72 7.67 14.79 -9.45
CA LEU A 72 8.71 14.80 -10.47
C LEU A 72 8.28 15.56 -11.72
N GLY A 73 7.00 15.48 -12.14
CA GLY A 73 6.39 16.30 -13.19
C GLY A 73 7.31 16.57 -14.38
N VAL A 74 7.67 17.84 -14.57
CA VAL A 74 8.54 18.34 -15.66
C VAL A 74 9.91 17.63 -15.70
N ARG A 75 10.46 17.17 -14.57
CA ARG A 75 11.74 16.45 -14.55
C ARG A 75 11.66 15.11 -15.29
N LEU A 76 10.53 14.41 -15.21
CA LEU A 76 10.34 13.17 -15.98
C LEU A 76 10.28 13.44 -17.48
N ALA A 77 9.65 14.55 -17.89
CA ALA A 77 9.52 14.92 -19.31
C ALA A 77 10.86 15.28 -19.98
N LYS A 78 11.90 15.57 -19.20
CA LYS A 78 13.25 15.87 -19.69
C LYS A 78 14.14 14.63 -19.81
N ILE A 79 13.66 13.46 -19.38
CA ILE A 79 14.45 12.23 -19.47
C ILE A 79 14.35 11.72 -20.90
N GLU A 80 15.51 11.65 -21.57
CA GLU A 80 15.60 11.03 -22.88
C GLU A 80 15.54 9.50 -22.74
N PRO A 81 14.53 8.82 -23.32
CA PRO A 81 14.43 7.38 -23.24
C PRO A 81 15.55 6.72 -24.04
N VAL A 82 16.15 5.68 -23.47
CA VAL A 82 17.10 4.86 -24.23
C VAL A 82 16.35 4.21 -25.40
N PRO A 83 16.88 4.29 -26.63
CA PRO A 83 16.26 3.63 -27.78
C PRO A 83 16.11 2.13 -27.50
N SER A 84 14.85 1.68 -27.51
CA SER A 84 14.51 0.29 -27.25
C SER A 84 14.99 -0.60 -28.39
N LYS A 85 15.85 -1.59 -28.11
CA LYS A 85 16.10 -2.72 -29.03
C LYS A 85 14.94 -3.74 -29.00
N ARG A 86 13.70 -3.27 -29.10
CA ARG A 86 12.53 -4.13 -29.34
C ARG A 86 11.78 -3.62 -30.55
N ALA A 87 12.29 -4.02 -31.71
CA ALA A 87 11.53 -4.30 -32.91
C ALA A 87 12.07 -5.63 -33.45
N ALA A 88 11.39 -6.72 -33.09
CA ALA A 88 11.34 -8.01 -33.76
C ALA A 88 10.24 -8.84 -33.09
#